data_AF-A0A959GJY4-F1
#
_entry.id   AF-A0A959GJY4-F1
#
_cell.length_a   1.000
_cell.length_b   1.000
_cell.length_c   1.000
_cell.angle_alpha   90.00
_cell.angle_beta   90.00
_cell.angle_gamma   90.00
#
_symmetry.space_group_name_H-M   'P 1'
#
loop_
_entity.id
_entity.type
_entity.pdbx_description
1 polymer ?
#
loop_
_entity_poly.entity_id
_entity_poly.type
_entity_poly.pdbx_seq_one_letter_code
_entity_poly.pdbx_strand_id
1 'polypeptide(L)'
;MSWFSNFLTSSIGRKMVMSLTGIFLILFLVVHLIGNLQLLYDDGGEKFNLYAKFMTTNPLIKTTSYLLYAFILIHAVQGWLLWRKNRQARGPQGYAVKTTKTVGTNSFAA
;
A
#
# COMPACT_ATOMS: atom_id res chain seq x y z
N MET A 1 11.85 6.99 26.92
CA MET A 1 10.57 7.29 26.24
C MET A 1 9.77 6.01 26.00
N SER A 2 9.32 5.35 27.07
CA SER A 2 8.65 4.03 27.00
C SER A 2 7.17 4.11 26.58
N TRP A 3 6.53 5.26 26.77
CA TRP A 3 5.13 5.49 26.38
C TRP A 3 4.91 5.37 24.86
N PHE A 4 5.81 5.95 24.04
CA PHE A 4 5.69 5.93 22.58
C PHE A 4 5.95 4.52 22.02
N SER A 5 6.94 3.81 22.55
CA SER A 5 7.19 2.41 22.16
C SER A 5 6.02 1.50 22.53
N ASN A 6 5.42 1.67 23.72
CA ASN A 6 4.23 0.91 24.14
C ASN A 6 3.00 1.21 23.26
N PHE A 7 2.86 2.46 22.81
CA PHE A 7 1.81 2.83 21.87
C PHE A 7 2.04 2.16 20.50
N LEU A 8 3.28 2.11 20.02
CA LEU A 8 3.67 1.45 18.77
C LEU A 8 3.59 -0.09 18.81
N THR A 9 3.83 -0.73 19.97
CA THR A 9 3.64 -2.18 20.13
C THR A 9 2.19 -2.59 20.34
N SER A 10 1.31 -1.67 20.75
CA SER A 10 -0.12 -1.93 20.91
C SER A 10 -0.78 -2.34 19.58
N SER A 11 -1.84 -3.14 19.66
CA SER A 11 -2.62 -3.59 18.48
C SER A 11 -3.19 -2.41 17.68
N ILE A 12 -3.47 -1.29 18.36
CA ILE A 12 -3.95 -0.05 17.75
C ILE A 12 -2.82 0.69 17.02
N GLY A 13 -1.64 0.80 17.63
CA GLY A 13 -0.49 1.47 17.04
C GLY A 13 0.02 0.76 15.80
N ARG A 14 0.02 -0.58 15.81
CA ARG A 14 0.41 -1.37 14.63
C ARG A 14 -0.54 -1.14 13.45
N LYS A 15 -1.85 -0.98 13.68
CA LYS A 15 -2.83 -0.64 12.63
C LYS A 15 -2.61 0.78 12.10
N MET A 16 -2.39 1.73 13.00
CA MET A 16 -2.09 3.13 12.65
C MET A 16 -0.81 3.25 11.81
N VAL A 17 0.26 2.55 12.17
CA VAL A 17 1.51 2.55 11.39
C VAL A 17 1.29 1.91 10.02
N MET A 18 0.56 0.80 9.94
CA MET A 18 0.25 0.15 8.66
C MET A 18 -0.55 1.05 7.71
N SER A 19 -1.58 1.77 8.22
CA SER A 19 -2.36 2.70 7.40
C SER A 19 -1.58 3.95 7.01
N LEU A 20 -0.79 4.51 7.93
CA LEU A 20 0.02 5.70 7.67
C LEU A 20 1.09 5.44 6.62
N THR A 21 1.80 4.32 6.72
CA THR A 21 2.77 3.91 5.70
C THR A 21 2.09 3.67 4.34
N GLY A 22 0.91 3.05 4.32
CA GLY A 22 0.15 2.85 3.08
C GLY A 22 -0.25 4.16 2.38
N ILE A 23 -0.81 5.12 3.13
CA ILE A 23 -1.20 6.43 2.58
C ILE A 23 0.02 7.18 2.05
N PHE A 24 1.14 7.16 2.78
CA PHE A 24 2.38 7.76 2.30
C PHE A 24 2.85 7.16 0.96
N LEU A 25 2.79 5.83 0.81
CA LEU A 25 3.16 5.16 -0.44
C LEU A 25 2.22 5.56 -1.60
N ILE A 26 0.91 5.64 -1.37
CA ILE A 26 -0.05 6.06 -2.40
C ILE A 26 0.22 7.50 -2.84
N LEU A 27 0.44 8.42 -1.90
CA LEU A 27 0.79 9.81 -2.21
C LEU A 27 2.09 9.89 -3.02
N PHE A 28 3.10 9.10 -2.64
CA PHE A 28 4.33 9.01 -3.40
C PHE A 28 4.09 8.53 -4.84
N LEU A 29 3.23 7.51 -5.03
CA LEU A 29 2.88 7.01 -6.37
C LEU A 29 2.25 8.10 -7.25
N VAL A 30 1.39 8.96 -6.71
CA VAL A 30 0.78 10.07 -7.46
C VAL A 30 1.85 11.04 -7.96
N VAL A 31 2.74 11.50 -7.06
CA VAL A 31 3.85 12.40 -7.44
C VAL A 31 4.80 11.73 -8.43
N HIS A 32 5.10 10.44 -8.21
CA HIS A 32 5.94 9.67 -9.11
C HIS A 32 5.34 9.58 -10.52
N LEU A 33 4.03 9.34 -10.62
CA LEU A 33 3.34 9.31 -11.91
C LEU A 33 3.41 10.68 -12.59
N ILE A 34 3.14 11.79 -11.87
CA ILE A 34 3.24 13.15 -12.42
C ILE A 34 4.63 13.42 -12.99
N GLY A 35 5.70 13.02 -12.30
CA GLY A 35 7.07 13.13 -12.81
C GLY A 35 7.30 12.31 -14.09
N ASN A 36 6.74 11.10 -14.16
CA ASN A 36 6.83 10.26 -15.38
C ASN A 36 5.99 10.81 -16.54
N LEU A 37 4.86 11.47 -16.28
CA LEU A 37 4.04 12.08 -17.34
C LEU A 37 4.81 13.17 -18.10
N GLN A 38 5.84 13.78 -17.49
CA GLN A 38 6.72 14.72 -18.20
C GLN A 38 7.52 14.07 -19.32
N LEU A 39 7.73 12.74 -19.30
CA LEU A 39 8.35 12.00 -20.41
C LEU A 39 7.43 11.87 -21.63
N LEU A 40 6.12 12.03 -21.45
CA LEU A 40 5.15 11.97 -22.54
C LEU A 40 5.04 13.31 -23.30
N TYR A 41 5.71 14.37 -22.82
CA TYR A 41 5.83 15.59 -23.58
C TYR A 41 6.82 15.37 -24.73
N ASP A 42 6.42 15.75 -25.94
CA ASP A 42 7.21 15.62 -27.17
C ASP A 42 8.27 16.73 -27.29
N ASP A 43 9.02 16.95 -26.20
CA ASP A 43 10.05 17.99 -26.05
C ASP A 43 11.48 17.40 -26.01
N GLY A 44 11.63 16.14 -26.44
CA GLY A 44 12.91 15.42 -26.40
C GLY A 44 13.40 15.10 -24.99
N GLY A 45 12.56 15.26 -23.96
CA GLY A 45 12.90 14.96 -22.56
C GLY A 45 13.57 16.11 -21.81
N GLU A 46 13.56 17.33 -22.34
CA GLU A 46 14.13 18.50 -21.65
C GLU A 46 13.40 18.80 -20.34
N LYS A 47 12.06 18.77 -20.31
CA LYS A 47 11.29 19.04 -19.08
C LYS A 47 11.52 17.97 -18.03
N PHE A 48 11.65 16.71 -18.45
CA PHE A 48 12.01 15.62 -17.56
C PHE A 48 13.41 15.81 -16.98
N ASN A 49 14.40 16.19 -17.80
CA ASN A 49 15.77 16.44 -17.35
C ASN A 49 15.87 17.62 -16.39
N LEU A 50 15.13 18.71 -16.64
CA LEU A 50 15.09 19.86 -15.74
C LEU A 50 14.45 19.49 -14.40
N TYR A 51 13.35 18.72 -14.43
CA TYR A 51 12.70 18.21 -13.23
C TYR A 51 13.58 17.23 -12.45
N ALA A 52 14.25 16.30 -13.14
CA ALA A 52 15.21 15.38 -12.53
C ALA A 52 16.38 16.14 -11.88
N LYS A 53 16.91 17.18 -12.53
CA LYS A 53 17.95 18.03 -11.96
C LYS A 53 17.47 18.76 -10.70
N PHE A 54 16.25 19.32 -10.72
CA PHE A 54 15.65 19.95 -9.54
C PHE A 54 15.46 18.96 -8.38
N MET A 55 14.99 17.74 -8.68
CA MET A 55 14.81 16.68 -7.68
C MET A 55 16.14 16.20 -7.08
N THR A 56 17.18 16.06 -7.89
CA THR A 56 18.48 15.52 -7.44
C THR A 56 19.31 16.55 -6.69
N THR A 57 19.11 17.84 -6.98
CA THR A 57 19.85 18.94 -6.34
C THR A 57 19.29 19.27 -4.95
N ASN A 58 18.02 18.96 -4.69
CA ASN A 58 17.38 19.29 -3.41
C ASN A 58 17.63 18.18 -2.36
N PRO A 59 18.35 18.47 -1.25
CA PRO A 59 18.65 17.48 -0.22
C PRO A 59 17.40 16.90 0.44
N LEU A 60 16.28 17.64 0.49
CA LEU A 60 15.01 17.16 1.05
C LEU A 60 14.42 15.98 0.27
N ILE A 61 14.57 15.98 -1.05
CA ILE A 61 14.05 14.90 -1.90
C ILE A 61 14.94 13.65 -1.76
N LYS A 62 16.26 13.86 -1.62
CA LYS A 62 17.20 12.76 -1.34
C LYS A 62 16.92 12.08 -0.01
N THR A 63 16.62 12.84 1.05
CA THR A 63 16.20 12.26 2.34
C THR A 63 14.87 11.54 2.24
N THR A 64 13.93 12.08 1.47
CA THR A 64 12.61 11.46 1.26
C THR A 64 12.74 10.13 0.50
N SER A 65 13.70 9.99 -0.41
CA SER A 65 13.98 8.72 -1.10
C SER A 65 14.40 7.61 -0.12
N TYR A 66 15.32 7.88 0.81
CA TYR A 66 15.70 6.91 1.84
C TYR A 66 14.53 6.57 2.78
N LEU A 67 13.73 7.58 3.14
CA LEU A 67 12.52 7.40 3.95
C LEU A 67 11.49 6.49 3.24
N LEU A 68 11.28 6.69 1.94
CA LEU A 68 10.40 5.86 1.12
C LEU A 68 10.85 4.40 1.12
N TYR A 69 12.15 4.14 0.94
CA TYR A 69 12.68 2.78 1.02
C TYR A 69 12.38 2.13 2.38
N ALA A 70 12.58 2.86 3.47
CA ALA A 70 12.25 2.37 4.80
C ALA A 70 10.74 2.06 4.94
N PHE A 71 9.87 2.96 4.47
CA PHE A 71 8.42 2.76 4.54
C PHE A 71 7.91 1.60 3.68
N ILE A 72 8.45 1.39 2.49
CA ILE A 72 8.13 0.21 1.66
C ILE A 72 8.44 -1.08 2.43
N LEU A 73 9.65 -1.17 3.02
CA LEU A 73 10.06 -2.37 3.77
C LEU A 73 9.16 -2.61 4.98
N ILE A 74 8.90 -1.57 5.77
CA ILE A 74 8.02 -1.66 6.95
C ILE A 74 6.61 -2.08 6.54
N HIS A 75 6.04 -1.45 5.51
CA HIS A 75 4.69 -1.75 5.02
C HIS A 75 4.57 -3.19 4.50
N ALA A 76 5.56 -3.65 3.71
CA ALA A 76 5.60 -5.00 3.17
C ALA A 76 5.71 -6.05 4.27
N VAL A 77 6.62 -5.87 5.22
CA VAL A 77 6.82 -6.82 6.34
C VAL A 77 5.59 -6.84 7.24
N GLN A 78 5.03 -5.70 7.62
CA GLN A 78 3.83 -5.65 8.46
C GLN A 78 2.60 -6.25 7.77
N GLY A 79 2.40 -5.93 6.49
CA GLY A 79 1.34 -6.52 5.67
C GLY A 79 1.49 -8.03 5.53
N TRP A 80 2.71 -8.52 5.28
CA TRP A 80 2.99 -9.95 5.19
C TRP A 80 2.77 -10.68 6.51
N LEU A 81 3.21 -10.11 7.64
CA LEU A 81 2.96 -10.66 8.98
C LEU A 81 1.46 -10.73 9.29
N LEU A 82 0.70 -9.69 8.94
CA LEU A 82 -0.75 -9.65 9.13
C LEU A 82 -1.45 -10.70 8.25
N TRP A 83 -1.04 -10.81 6.99
CA TRP A 83 -1.53 -11.84 6.07
C TRP A 83 -1.24 -13.25 6.59
N ARG A 84 -0.02 -13.52 7.08
CA ARG A 84 0.36 -14.81 7.65
C ARG A 84 -0.47 -15.13 8.90
N LYS A 85 -0.64 -14.17 9.82
CA LYS A 85 -1.49 -14.35 11.01
C LYS A 85 -2.95 -14.61 10.63
N ASN A 86 -3.49 -13.86 9.68
CA ASN A 86 -4.86 -14.03 9.21
C ASN A 86 -5.04 -15.38 8.49
N ARG A 87 -4.01 -15.86 7.78
CA ARG A 87 -4.01 -17.18 7.15
C ARG A 87 -3.94 -18.32 8.18
N GLN A 88 -3.11 -18.18 9.22
CA GLN A 88 -3.03 -19.17 10.31
C GLN A 88 -4.32 -19.21 11.14
N ALA A 89 -4.91 -18.06 11.45
CA ALA A 89 -6.17 -17.98 12.19
C ALA A 89 -7.38 -18.52 11.40
N ARG A 90 -7.32 -18.53 10.05
CA ARG A 90 -8.37 -19.09 9.19
C ARG A 90 -8.40 -20.62 9.15
N GLY A 91 -7.31 -21.32 9.44
CA GLY A 91 -7.27 -22.79 9.34
C GLY A 91 -7.75 -23.33 7.96
N PRO A 92 -8.25 -24.57 7.85
CA PRO A 92 -8.79 -25.14 6.61
C PRO A 92 -10.16 -24.56 6.18
N GLN A 93 -10.65 -23.50 6.84
CA GLN A 93 -11.93 -22.88 6.53
C GLN A 93 -11.79 -22.08 5.23
N GLY A 94 -12.22 -22.67 4.11
CA GLY A 94 -12.37 -21.97 2.84
C GLY A 94 -13.24 -20.71 2.99
N TYR A 95 -13.14 -19.76 2.04
CA TYR A 95 -14.06 -18.62 2.00
C TYR A 95 -15.49 -19.14 2.13
N ALA A 96 -16.24 -18.63 3.12
CA ALA A 96 -17.64 -18.97 3.30
C ALA A 96 -18.44 -18.41 2.13
N VAL A 97 -18.39 -19.10 0.99
CA VAL A 97 -19.26 -18.85 -0.14
C VAL A 97 -20.64 -19.33 0.32
N LYS A 98 -21.55 -18.39 0.55
CA LYS A 98 -22.96 -18.74 0.73
C LYS A 98 -23.48 -19.26 -0.60
N THR A 99 -23.42 -20.58 -0.81
CA THR A 99 -24.12 -21.20 -1.93
C THR A 99 -25.61 -21.11 -1.62
N THR A 100 -26.29 -20.12 -2.20
CA THR A 100 -27.75 -20.10 -2.25
C THR A 100 -28.19 -21.30 -3.06
N LYS A 101 -28.67 -22.36 -2.41
CA LYS A 101 -29.35 -23.45 -3.10
C LYS A 101 -30.66 -22.91 -3.64
N THR A 102 -30.75 -22.66 -4.95
CA THR A 102 -32.02 -22.43 -5.62
C THR A 102 -32.89 -23.67 -5.37
N VAL A 103 -33.94 -23.52 -4.56
CA VAL A 103 -34.94 -24.58 -4.40
C VAL A 103 -35.57 -24.79 -5.77
N GLY A 104 -35.42 -25.98 -6.33
CA GLY A 104 -36.07 -26.35 -7.58
C GLY A 104 -37.58 -26.35 -7.39
N THR A 105 -38.21 -25.21 -7.64
CA THR A 105 -39.64 -25.16 -7.90
C THR A 105 -39.85 -25.82 -9.24
N ASN A 106 -40.41 -27.03 -9.25
CA ASN A 106 -40.94 -27.66 -10.46
C ASN A 106 -42.14 -26.83 -10.94
N SER A 107 -41.89 -25.70 -11.58
CA SER A 107 -42.90 -24.76 -12.06
C SER A 107 -43.55 -25.19 -13.38
N PHE A 108 -43.49 -26.49 -13.73
CA PHE A 108 -44.08 -27.04 -14.96
C PHE A 108 -44.78 -28.39 -14.71
N ALA A 109 -45.47 -28.53 -13.57
CA ALA A 109 -46.48 -29.56 -13.39
C ALA A 109 -47.87 -28.90 -13.46
N ALA A 110 -48.33 -28.63 -14.69
CA ALA A 110 -49.72 -28.42 -15.07
C ALA A 110 -49.85 -28.59 -16.59
#